data_AF-A0A965VEL4-F1
#
_entry.id   AF-A0A965VEL4-F1
#
_cell.length_a   1.000
_cell.length_b   1.000
_cell.length_c   1.000
_cell.angle_alpha   90.00
_cell.angle_beta   90.00
_cell.angle_gamma   90.00
#
_symmetry.space_group_name_H-M   'P 1'
#
loop_
_entity.id
_entity.type
_entity.pdbx_description
1 polymer ?
#
loop_
_entity_poly.entity_id
_entity_poly.type
_entity_poly.pdbx_seq_one_letter_code
_entity_poly.pdbx_strand_id
1 'polypeptide(L)'
;MTFTTIMARAMLVTCATAVMWPAVGAEAIQAGAQIDYGPHALFPDRWKQLGQDTKLHPWVGQDVVLLTTTAELDGVTMGAFLAQLDAGWRHYARTTGQSPAARGLVDGKPTIAAVPDGRLTCGLGCGAIGVTGVEVAGFYDHDYPLVLKTARAIPHLYFYEMGRNYYVFGDRHSSFITGFAVFMRYSCMDAVGCEDVEPDLRTAIERAEATYAEGNLDFLRAFTMQGGLGEKDPRLEGFAGPSDQPVLYASAMLKLRRDHGGDAWTARFFQALMQCPATPATDRAGALAQSRSWLVAASVAARRDLCATFVDRWRLPLGKAGRDAMAAHDWTSDTCDAGRIVAGLPTDETE
;
A
#
# COMPACT_ATOMS: atom_id res chain seq x y z
N MET A 1 -58.99 33.51 -1.69
CA MET A 1 -57.76 33.80 -2.46
C MET A 1 -56.68 32.86 -1.97
N THR A 2 -56.38 31.92 -2.84
CA THR A 2 -55.45 30.80 -2.76
C THR A 2 -54.00 31.28 -2.78
N PHE A 3 -53.08 30.57 -2.12
CA PHE A 3 -51.87 29.99 -2.72
C PHE A 3 -51.11 29.17 -1.66
N THR A 4 -51.06 27.85 -1.88
CA THR A 4 -50.32 26.86 -1.10
C THR A 4 -49.20 26.36 -2.01
N THR A 5 -47.93 26.61 -1.65
CA THR A 5 -46.77 26.20 -2.46
C THR A 5 -46.29 24.84 -2.00
N ILE A 6 -46.49 23.82 -2.83
CA ILE A 6 -45.96 22.46 -2.65
C ILE A 6 -44.60 22.39 -3.36
N MET A 7 -43.54 22.15 -2.60
CA MET A 7 -42.20 21.89 -3.12
C MET A 7 -42.03 20.39 -3.37
N ALA A 8 -41.96 19.98 -4.63
CA ALA A 8 -41.67 18.61 -5.05
C ALA A 8 -40.16 18.34 -5.00
N ARG A 9 -39.73 17.36 -4.19
CA ARG A 9 -38.37 16.82 -4.21
C ARG A 9 -38.25 15.81 -5.37
N ALA A 10 -37.42 16.14 -6.36
CA ALA A 10 -37.01 15.20 -7.40
C ALA A 10 -36.00 14.19 -6.81
N MET A 11 -36.38 12.92 -6.70
CA MET A 11 -35.45 11.81 -6.50
C MET A 11 -34.78 11.51 -7.84
N LEU A 12 -33.49 11.86 -7.98
CA LEU A 12 -32.64 11.32 -9.03
C LEU A 12 -32.31 9.87 -8.67
N VAL A 13 -32.90 8.91 -9.39
CA VAL A 13 -32.49 7.51 -9.36
C VAL A 13 -31.31 7.37 -10.31
N THR A 14 -30.10 7.32 -9.77
CA THR A 14 -28.89 6.98 -10.53
C THR A 14 -28.93 5.48 -10.82
N CYS A 15 -29.27 5.11 -12.06
CA CYS A 15 -29.08 3.74 -12.54
C CYS A 15 -27.58 3.41 -12.49
N ALA A 16 -27.17 2.61 -11.50
CA ALA A 16 -25.87 1.97 -11.49
C ALA A 16 -25.80 1.01 -12.70
N THR A 17 -25.14 1.43 -13.77
CA THR A 17 -24.74 0.52 -14.84
C THR A 17 -23.73 -0.46 -14.24
N ALA A 18 -24.17 -1.68 -13.96
CA ALA A 18 -23.27 -2.77 -13.64
C ALA A 18 -22.34 -2.96 -14.84
N VAL A 19 -21.10 -2.49 -14.73
CA VAL A 19 -20.04 -2.81 -15.67
C VAL A 19 -19.76 -4.29 -15.46
N MET A 20 -20.42 -5.14 -16.25
CA MET A 20 -20.07 -6.55 -16.33
C MET A 20 -18.70 -6.62 -17.00
N TRP A 21 -17.63 -6.67 -16.21
CA TRP A 21 -16.34 -7.09 -16.72
C TRP A 21 -16.50 -8.50 -17.27
N PRO A 22 -16.20 -8.74 -18.56
CA PRO A 22 -16.16 -10.09 -19.07
C PRO A 22 -15.23 -10.90 -18.16
N ALA A 23 -15.64 -12.11 -17.81
CA ALA A 23 -14.72 -13.07 -17.22
C ALA A 23 -13.55 -13.19 -18.20
N VAL A 24 -12.43 -12.56 -17.86
CA VAL A 24 -11.21 -12.65 -18.66
C VAL A 24 -10.81 -14.11 -18.55
N GLY A 25 -11.13 -14.89 -19.59
CA GLY A 25 -10.60 -16.24 -19.72
C GLY A 25 -9.09 -16.09 -19.76
N ALA A 26 -8.41 -16.49 -18.70
CA ALA A 26 -6.96 -16.45 -18.66
C ALA A 26 -6.44 -17.40 -19.74
N GLU A 27 -5.59 -16.88 -20.63
CA GLU A 27 -4.93 -17.70 -21.63
C GLU A 27 -4.02 -18.72 -20.92
N ALA A 28 -4.07 -19.97 -21.34
CA ALA A 28 -3.19 -21.00 -20.80
C ALA A 28 -1.75 -20.66 -21.19
N ILE A 29 -0.88 -20.54 -20.19
CA ILE A 29 0.55 -20.31 -20.38
C ILE A 29 1.35 -21.58 -20.05
N GLN A 30 2.60 -21.64 -20.51
CA GLN A 30 3.52 -22.73 -20.18
C GLN A 30 4.72 -22.18 -19.42
N ALA A 31 5.24 -23.00 -18.51
CA ALA A 31 6.54 -22.76 -17.90
C ALA A 31 7.65 -22.80 -18.96
N GLY A 32 8.62 -21.89 -18.82
CA GLY A 32 9.86 -21.93 -19.57
C GLY A 32 10.84 -23.00 -19.06
N ALA A 33 11.99 -23.08 -19.73
CA ALA A 33 13.10 -23.91 -19.30
C ALA A 33 13.63 -23.48 -17.93
N GLN A 34 14.13 -24.42 -17.14
CA GLN A 34 14.71 -24.12 -15.83
C GLN A 34 15.87 -23.13 -15.95
N ILE A 35 15.91 -22.19 -15.01
CA ILE A 35 17.00 -21.22 -14.84
C ILE A 35 17.61 -21.36 -13.45
N ASP A 36 18.87 -20.99 -13.29
CA ASP A 36 19.48 -20.87 -11.96
C ASP A 36 19.05 -19.54 -11.31
N TYR A 37 18.16 -19.63 -10.33
CA TYR A 37 17.68 -18.49 -9.55
C TYR A 37 18.69 -18.03 -8.48
N GLY A 38 19.72 -18.81 -8.17
CA GLY A 38 20.65 -18.55 -7.07
C GLY A 38 21.24 -17.12 -7.07
N PRO A 39 21.72 -16.59 -8.22
CA PRO A 39 22.22 -15.21 -8.31
C PRO A 39 21.16 -14.12 -8.08
N HIS A 40 19.87 -14.47 -8.17
CA HIS A 40 18.73 -13.56 -8.05
C HIS A 40 18.01 -13.69 -6.71
N ALA A 41 18.30 -14.73 -5.93
CA ALA A 41 17.72 -14.96 -4.60
C ALA A 41 17.96 -13.76 -3.66
N LEU A 42 16.99 -13.50 -2.78
CA LEU A 42 17.14 -12.49 -1.74
C LEU A 42 18.10 -12.98 -0.66
N PHE A 43 18.11 -14.29 -0.39
CA PHE A 43 18.97 -14.94 0.61
C PHE A 43 19.74 -16.15 0.04
N PRO A 44 20.66 -15.96 -0.92
CA PRO A 44 21.34 -17.06 -1.61
C PRO A 44 22.09 -18.01 -0.66
N ASP A 45 22.66 -17.48 0.42
CA ASP A 45 23.36 -18.30 1.42
C ASP A 45 22.44 -19.31 2.12
N ARG A 46 21.15 -19.00 2.30
CA ARG A 46 20.19 -19.91 2.94
C ARG A 46 19.88 -21.11 2.06
N TRP A 47 19.73 -20.90 0.74
CA TRP A 47 19.57 -21.97 -0.24
C TRP A 47 20.76 -22.94 -0.18
N LYS A 48 21.98 -22.39 -0.19
CA LYS A 48 23.21 -23.17 -0.09
C LYS A 48 23.31 -23.94 1.23
N GLN A 49 23.03 -23.30 2.36
CA GLN A 49 23.10 -23.93 3.68
C GLN A 49 22.09 -25.07 3.86
N LEU A 50 20.89 -24.92 3.29
CA LEU A 50 19.84 -25.93 3.35
C LEU A 50 19.95 -27.01 2.26
N GLY A 51 20.95 -26.91 1.37
CA GLY A 51 21.17 -27.86 0.28
C GLY A 51 20.00 -27.91 -0.72
N GLN A 52 19.28 -26.79 -0.89
CA GLN A 52 18.14 -26.69 -1.78
C GLN A 52 18.60 -26.29 -3.18
N ASP A 53 18.04 -26.94 -4.22
CA ASP A 53 18.32 -26.61 -5.61
C ASP A 53 17.73 -25.23 -5.96
N THR A 54 18.51 -24.37 -6.60
CA THR A 54 18.09 -23.03 -7.05
C THR A 54 17.53 -23.04 -8.46
N LYS A 55 17.39 -24.20 -9.11
CA LYS A 55 16.76 -24.31 -10.43
C LYS A 55 15.25 -24.13 -10.35
N LEU A 56 14.75 -23.06 -10.96
CA LEU A 56 13.31 -22.75 -11.00
C LEU A 56 12.83 -22.59 -12.44
N HIS A 57 11.55 -22.88 -12.66
CA HIS A 57 10.83 -22.71 -13.91
C HIS A 57 10.16 -21.33 -13.98
N PRO A 58 10.44 -20.52 -15.01
CA PRO A 58 9.81 -19.23 -15.17
C PRO A 58 8.44 -19.33 -15.83
N TRP A 59 7.44 -18.73 -15.21
CA TRP A 59 6.15 -18.40 -15.80
C TRP A 59 6.16 -16.90 -16.12
N VAL A 60 6.11 -16.57 -17.39
CA VAL A 60 6.36 -15.20 -17.86
C VAL A 60 5.04 -14.47 -18.08
N GLY A 61 4.73 -13.50 -17.21
CA GLY A 61 3.64 -12.55 -17.40
C GLY A 61 4.04 -11.40 -18.32
N GLN A 62 3.20 -10.37 -18.41
CA GLN A 62 3.49 -9.14 -19.15
C GLN A 62 4.55 -8.29 -18.45
N ASP A 63 4.44 -8.11 -17.14
CA ASP A 63 5.26 -7.20 -16.34
C ASP A 63 6.15 -7.94 -15.32
N VAL A 64 5.74 -9.12 -14.84
CA VAL A 64 6.48 -9.90 -13.84
C VAL A 64 6.78 -11.33 -14.32
N VAL A 65 7.73 -12.00 -13.65
CA VAL A 65 8.00 -13.43 -13.83
C VAL A 65 7.80 -14.15 -12.50
N LEU A 66 6.94 -15.18 -12.49
CA LEU A 66 6.77 -16.08 -11.35
C LEU A 66 7.67 -17.30 -11.52
N LEU A 67 8.53 -17.59 -10.57
CA LEU A 67 9.46 -18.71 -10.59
C LEU A 67 8.94 -19.83 -9.67
N THR A 68 8.83 -21.05 -10.19
CA THR A 68 8.35 -22.23 -9.43
C THR A 68 9.33 -23.41 -9.50
N THR A 69 9.25 -24.35 -8.56
CA THR A 69 10.11 -25.54 -8.50
C THR A 69 9.68 -26.63 -9.48
N THR A 70 8.47 -26.53 -10.05
CA THR A 70 7.91 -27.49 -11.03
C THR A 70 7.26 -26.75 -12.20
N ALA A 71 7.33 -27.34 -13.39
CA ALA A 71 6.62 -26.91 -14.60
C ALA A 71 5.22 -27.53 -14.75
N GLU A 72 4.83 -28.46 -13.87
CA GLU A 72 3.63 -29.29 -14.02
C GLU A 72 2.33 -28.63 -13.52
N LEU A 73 2.35 -27.33 -13.26
CA LEU A 73 1.17 -26.58 -12.81
C LEU A 73 0.20 -26.35 -13.98
N ASP A 74 -1.08 -26.19 -13.67
CA ASP A 74 -2.12 -25.91 -14.67
C ASP A 74 -1.90 -24.53 -15.30
N GLY A 75 -1.71 -24.51 -16.61
CA GLY A 75 -1.36 -23.29 -17.35
C GLY A 75 -2.43 -22.20 -17.31
N VAL A 76 -3.71 -22.58 -17.20
CA VAL A 76 -4.82 -21.62 -17.07
C VAL A 76 -4.79 -20.94 -15.71
N THR A 77 -4.60 -21.73 -14.64
CA THR A 77 -4.48 -21.25 -13.27
C THR A 77 -3.27 -20.33 -13.11
N MET A 78 -2.11 -20.72 -13.67
CA MET A 78 -0.91 -19.88 -13.66
C MET A 78 -1.09 -18.59 -14.46
N GLY A 79 -1.79 -18.66 -15.60
CA GLY A 79 -2.14 -17.47 -16.40
C GLY A 79 -3.03 -16.50 -15.62
N ALA A 80 -4.04 -17.02 -14.91
CA ALA A 80 -4.93 -16.21 -14.07
C ALA A 80 -4.17 -15.55 -12.91
N PHE A 81 -3.27 -16.30 -12.26
CA PHE A 81 -2.45 -15.78 -11.17
C PHE A 81 -1.51 -14.68 -11.64
N LEU A 82 -0.77 -14.90 -12.72
CA LEU A 82 0.15 -13.91 -13.28
C LEU A 82 -0.54 -12.65 -13.78
N ALA A 83 -1.72 -12.78 -14.40
CA ALA A 83 -2.49 -11.62 -14.84
C ALA A 83 -2.83 -10.66 -13.67
N GLN A 84 -3.15 -11.21 -12.49
CA GLN A 84 -3.40 -10.41 -11.28
C GLN A 84 -2.10 -9.75 -10.77
N LEU A 85 -0.98 -10.47 -10.79
CA LEU A 85 0.33 -9.94 -10.39
C LEU A 85 0.79 -8.81 -11.32
N ASP A 86 0.65 -8.97 -12.63
CA ASP A 86 0.94 -7.94 -13.64
C ASP A 86 0.07 -6.70 -13.43
N ALA A 87 -1.24 -6.90 -13.24
CA ALA A 87 -2.17 -5.81 -12.97
C ALA A 87 -1.79 -5.05 -11.71
N GLY A 88 -1.40 -5.76 -10.65
CA GLY A 88 -0.91 -5.16 -9.41
C GLY A 88 0.39 -4.40 -9.60
N TRP A 89 1.37 -4.97 -10.29
CA TRP A 89 2.64 -4.30 -10.59
C TRP A 89 2.43 -2.96 -11.32
N ARG A 90 1.56 -2.95 -12.34
CA ARG A 90 1.21 -1.72 -13.07
C ARG A 90 0.43 -0.73 -12.20
N HIS A 91 -0.43 -1.20 -11.30
CA HIS A 91 -1.13 -0.33 -10.35
C HIS A 91 -0.15 0.42 -9.46
N TYR A 92 0.82 -0.30 -8.90
CA TYR A 92 1.91 0.29 -8.13
C TYR A 92 2.68 1.33 -8.94
N ALA A 93 3.17 0.97 -10.14
CA ALA A 93 3.92 1.87 -11.00
C ALA A 93 3.17 3.18 -11.32
N ARG A 94 1.87 3.09 -11.65
CA ARG A 94 1.04 4.28 -11.90
C ARG A 94 0.82 5.12 -10.65
N THR A 95 0.63 4.46 -9.50
CA THR A 95 0.26 5.12 -8.25
C THR A 95 1.45 5.83 -7.61
N THR A 96 2.64 5.22 -7.60
CA THR A 96 3.84 5.85 -7.05
C THR A 96 4.51 6.80 -8.05
N GLY A 97 4.29 6.60 -9.35
CA GLY A 97 4.95 7.33 -10.43
C GLY A 97 6.45 7.02 -10.56
N GLN A 98 6.94 6.01 -9.83
CA GLN A 98 8.35 5.62 -9.80
C GLN A 98 8.49 4.11 -9.68
N SER A 99 9.45 3.55 -10.40
CA SER A 99 9.80 2.14 -10.33
C SER A 99 10.86 1.88 -9.25
N PRO A 100 10.82 0.73 -8.55
CA PRO A 100 11.92 0.28 -7.72
C PRO A 100 13.21 0.10 -8.53
N ALA A 101 14.34 0.12 -7.83
CA ALA A 101 15.63 -0.22 -8.45
C ALA A 101 15.64 -1.68 -8.91
N ALA A 102 16.17 -1.92 -10.10
CA ALA A 102 16.24 -3.24 -10.70
C ALA A 102 17.24 -4.16 -9.96
N ARG A 103 16.77 -5.33 -9.54
CA ARG A 103 17.54 -6.45 -9.01
C ARG A 103 16.80 -7.76 -9.27
N GLY A 104 17.54 -8.83 -9.53
CA GLY A 104 16.92 -10.15 -9.63
C GLY A 104 15.95 -10.23 -10.81
N LEU A 105 16.31 -9.65 -11.95
CA LEU A 105 15.46 -9.66 -13.15
C LEU A 105 15.68 -10.94 -13.94
N VAL A 106 14.61 -11.46 -14.53
CA VAL A 106 14.63 -12.51 -15.55
C VAL A 106 14.01 -11.91 -16.81
N ASP A 107 14.76 -11.94 -17.91
CA ASP A 107 14.37 -11.30 -19.19
C ASP A 107 13.91 -9.84 -19.04
N GLY A 108 14.60 -9.10 -18.17
CA GLY A 108 14.30 -7.68 -17.88
C GLY A 108 13.09 -7.45 -16.98
N LYS A 109 12.45 -8.50 -16.46
CA LYS A 109 11.25 -8.42 -15.61
C LYS A 109 11.57 -8.74 -14.14
N PRO A 110 10.95 -8.03 -13.18
CA PRO A 110 11.03 -8.36 -11.76
C PRO A 110 10.55 -9.80 -11.51
N THR A 111 11.22 -10.47 -10.59
CA THR A 111 10.89 -11.85 -10.22
C THR A 111 10.07 -11.92 -8.94
N ILE A 112 9.17 -12.90 -8.90
CA ILE A 112 8.50 -13.39 -7.71
C ILE A 112 8.83 -14.88 -7.64
N ALA A 113 9.55 -15.33 -6.62
CA ALA A 113 9.96 -16.72 -6.49
C ALA A 113 9.09 -17.45 -5.45
N ALA A 114 8.38 -18.49 -5.89
CA ALA A 114 7.68 -19.42 -5.02
C ALA A 114 8.68 -20.41 -4.40
N VAL A 115 9.22 -20.05 -3.24
CA VAL A 115 10.21 -20.84 -2.53
C VAL A 115 9.53 -22.01 -1.79
N PRO A 116 10.14 -23.20 -1.75
CA PRO A 116 9.51 -24.38 -1.18
C PRO A 116 9.39 -24.35 0.35
N ASP A 117 10.12 -23.46 1.03
CA ASP A 117 10.18 -23.42 2.49
C ASP A 117 10.42 -21.99 2.99
N GLY A 118 9.68 -21.57 4.03
CA GLY A 118 9.81 -20.25 4.64
C GLY A 118 11.19 -19.95 5.24
N ARG A 119 11.98 -20.97 5.56
CA ARG A 119 13.38 -20.82 6.01
C ARG A 119 14.30 -20.28 4.92
N LEU A 120 13.94 -20.45 3.65
CA LEU A 120 14.70 -19.89 2.52
C LEU A 120 14.50 -18.38 2.39
N THR A 121 13.46 -17.83 2.99
CA THR A 121 13.12 -16.41 2.93
C THR A 121 12.90 -15.80 4.32
N CYS A 122 12.46 -14.54 4.43
CA CYS A 122 12.28 -13.88 5.73
C CYS A 122 10.96 -14.22 6.46
N GLY A 123 10.38 -15.40 6.19
CA GLY A 123 9.11 -15.85 6.75
C GLY A 123 8.22 -16.45 5.65
N LEU A 124 6.96 -16.00 5.58
CA LEU A 124 6.06 -16.39 4.48
C LEU A 124 6.31 -15.57 3.21
N GLY A 125 6.85 -14.36 3.31
CA GLY A 125 7.14 -13.52 2.16
C GLY A 125 8.25 -12.52 2.46
N CYS A 126 8.94 -12.10 1.41
CA CYS A 126 10.00 -11.11 1.51
C CYS A 126 10.16 -10.34 0.20
N GLY A 127 9.95 -9.03 0.23
CA GLY A 127 10.31 -8.07 -0.79
C GLY A 127 11.35 -7.09 -0.27
N ALA A 128 12.39 -6.80 -1.04
CA ALA A 128 13.35 -5.76 -0.67
C ALA A 128 12.69 -4.37 -0.76
N ILE A 129 13.01 -3.47 0.17
CA ILE A 129 12.47 -2.09 0.16
C ILE A 129 13.10 -1.31 -1.00
N GLY A 130 12.28 -0.72 -1.87
CA GLY A 130 12.75 0.15 -2.96
C GLY A 130 13.45 -0.58 -4.11
N VAL A 131 13.44 -1.91 -4.12
CA VAL A 131 14.18 -2.76 -5.06
C VAL A 131 13.27 -3.89 -5.55
N THR A 132 13.37 -4.30 -6.81
CA THR A 132 12.58 -5.41 -7.35
C THR A 132 13.00 -6.75 -6.74
N GLY A 133 12.08 -7.71 -6.74
CA GLY A 133 12.32 -9.07 -6.28
C GLY A 133 11.49 -9.40 -5.05
N VAL A 134 10.76 -10.50 -5.14
CA VAL A 134 9.96 -11.05 -4.06
C VAL A 134 10.23 -12.55 -3.95
N GLU A 135 10.32 -13.05 -2.73
CA GLU A 135 10.25 -14.48 -2.42
C GLU A 135 9.00 -14.73 -1.57
N VAL A 136 8.28 -15.80 -1.86
CA VAL A 136 7.08 -16.23 -1.13
C VAL A 136 7.14 -17.72 -0.84
N ALA A 137 6.86 -18.09 0.41
CA ALA A 137 6.65 -19.46 0.83
C ALA A 137 5.15 -19.75 0.94
N GLY A 138 4.78 -21.03 0.97
CA GLY A 138 3.37 -21.45 1.05
C GLY A 138 2.62 -21.46 -0.29
N PHE A 139 3.28 -21.09 -1.40
CA PHE A 139 2.66 -21.08 -2.72
C PHE A 139 2.03 -22.43 -3.10
N TYR A 140 2.77 -23.53 -2.89
CA TYR A 140 2.32 -24.87 -3.28
C TYR A 140 1.22 -25.42 -2.37
N ASP A 141 1.26 -25.07 -1.08
CA ASP A 141 0.37 -25.65 -0.07
C ASP A 141 -0.93 -24.84 0.11
N HIS A 142 -0.89 -23.54 -0.18
CA HIS A 142 -1.98 -22.61 0.13
C HIS A 142 -2.39 -21.76 -1.08
N ASP A 143 -1.46 -21.01 -1.67
CA ASP A 143 -1.80 -19.96 -2.63
C ASP A 143 -2.30 -20.52 -3.97
N TYR A 144 -1.57 -21.48 -4.54
CA TYR A 144 -1.94 -22.11 -5.80
C TYR A 144 -3.25 -22.91 -5.66
N PRO A 145 -3.46 -23.75 -4.61
CA PRO A 145 -4.75 -24.39 -4.36
C PRO A 145 -5.91 -23.41 -4.19
N LEU A 146 -5.69 -22.23 -3.62
CA LEU A 146 -6.71 -21.18 -3.51
C LEU A 146 -7.11 -20.66 -4.89
N VAL A 147 -6.15 -20.31 -5.73
CA VAL A 147 -6.41 -19.75 -7.08
C VAL A 147 -7.03 -20.79 -7.99
N LEU A 148 -6.61 -22.06 -7.86
CA LEU A 148 -7.20 -23.18 -8.57
C LEU A 148 -8.71 -23.33 -8.27
N LYS A 149 -9.13 -23.07 -7.03
CA LYS A 149 -10.56 -23.11 -6.63
C LYS A 149 -11.30 -21.83 -7.01
N THR A 150 -10.62 -20.70 -6.88
CA THR A 150 -11.17 -19.36 -7.06
C THR A 150 -10.19 -18.53 -7.88
N ALA A 151 -10.33 -18.56 -9.21
CA ALA A 151 -9.38 -17.93 -10.13
C ALA A 151 -9.16 -16.41 -9.92
N ARG A 152 -10.13 -15.74 -9.25
CA ARG A 152 -10.05 -14.32 -8.90
C ARG A 152 -9.46 -14.04 -7.52
N ALA A 153 -9.22 -15.06 -6.70
CA ALA A 153 -8.60 -14.88 -5.41
C ALA A 153 -7.10 -14.61 -5.59
N ILE A 154 -6.55 -13.80 -4.70
CA ILE A 154 -5.11 -13.63 -4.55
C ILE A 154 -4.76 -13.49 -3.07
N PRO A 155 -3.74 -14.21 -2.58
CA PRO A 155 -3.26 -14.01 -1.23
C PRO A 155 -2.73 -12.59 -1.06
N HIS A 156 -3.03 -12.00 0.10
CA HIS A 156 -2.65 -10.63 0.48
C HIS A 156 -1.14 -10.38 0.38
N LEU A 157 -0.34 -11.42 0.61
CA LEU A 157 1.10 -11.36 0.74
C LEU A 157 1.79 -10.81 -0.51
N TYR A 158 1.35 -11.19 -1.71
CA TYR A 158 1.99 -10.77 -2.97
C TYR A 158 1.94 -9.25 -3.14
N PHE A 159 0.75 -8.67 -2.97
CA PHE A 159 0.59 -7.22 -3.08
C PHE A 159 1.22 -6.48 -1.89
N TYR A 160 1.28 -7.09 -0.71
CA TYR A 160 2.04 -6.52 0.41
C TYR A 160 3.55 -6.43 0.11
N GLU A 161 4.17 -7.51 -0.39
CA GLU A 161 5.60 -7.51 -0.73
C GLU A 161 5.93 -6.62 -1.95
N MET A 162 5.02 -6.53 -2.94
CA MET A 162 5.11 -5.49 -3.99
C MET A 162 5.09 -4.09 -3.38
N GLY A 163 4.29 -3.86 -2.33
CA GLY A 163 4.29 -2.62 -1.58
C GLY A 163 5.63 -2.33 -0.93
N ARG A 164 6.38 -3.34 -0.49
CA ARG A 164 7.74 -3.12 -0.01
C ARG A 164 8.69 -2.75 -1.15
N ASN A 165 8.64 -3.46 -2.28
CA ASN A 165 9.42 -3.08 -3.47
C ASN A 165 9.15 -1.63 -3.89
N TYR A 166 7.88 -1.22 -3.98
CA TYR A 166 7.49 0.11 -4.43
C TYR A 166 7.59 1.22 -3.38
N TYR A 167 8.06 0.92 -2.17
CA TYR A 167 8.43 1.96 -1.24
C TYR A 167 9.73 2.64 -1.70
N VAL A 168 9.61 3.78 -2.37
CA VAL A 168 10.74 4.52 -2.98
C VAL A 168 10.97 5.91 -2.38
N PHE A 169 10.22 6.25 -1.32
CA PHE A 169 10.20 7.61 -0.74
C PHE A 169 11.39 7.90 0.18
N GLY A 170 12.12 6.87 0.61
CA GLY A 170 13.24 6.99 1.55
C GLY A 170 12.84 7.72 2.84
N ASP A 171 13.69 8.62 3.32
CA ASP A 171 13.44 9.41 4.54
C ASP A 171 12.42 10.54 4.39
N ARG A 172 11.72 10.64 3.25
CA ARG A 172 10.55 11.53 3.16
C ARG A 172 9.37 11.00 3.95
N HIS A 173 9.33 9.68 4.18
CA HIS A 173 8.17 9.00 4.75
C HIS A 173 8.52 7.69 5.49
N SER A 174 9.77 7.55 5.94
CA SER A 174 10.31 6.28 6.45
C SER A 174 9.65 5.77 7.74
N SER A 175 8.94 6.62 8.47
CA SER A 175 8.09 6.23 9.61
C SER A 175 6.97 5.27 9.21
N PHE A 176 6.60 5.23 7.92
CA PHE A 176 5.37 4.60 7.46
C PHE A 176 5.60 3.51 6.40
N ILE A 177 6.82 2.94 6.31
CA ILE A 177 7.18 1.94 5.29
C ILE A 177 6.22 0.74 5.31
N THR A 178 6.05 0.13 6.48
CA THR A 178 5.21 -1.06 6.61
C THR A 178 3.74 -0.70 6.43
N GLY A 179 3.30 0.44 6.97
CA GLY A 179 1.95 0.95 6.77
C GLY A 179 1.63 1.24 5.29
N PHE A 180 2.59 1.73 4.52
CA PHE A 180 2.48 1.90 3.07
C PHE A 180 2.20 0.57 2.38
N ALA A 181 2.92 -0.50 2.72
CA ALA A 181 2.69 -1.82 2.15
C ALA A 181 1.30 -2.38 2.50
N VAL A 182 0.84 -2.20 3.75
CA VAL A 182 -0.52 -2.61 4.17
C VAL A 182 -1.60 -1.82 3.43
N PHE A 183 -1.45 -0.50 3.31
CA PHE A 183 -2.38 0.36 2.57
C PHE A 183 -2.43 -0.01 1.09
N MET A 184 -1.26 -0.08 0.45
CA MET A 184 -1.17 -0.27 -0.99
C MET A 184 -1.63 -1.67 -1.41
N ARG A 185 -1.49 -2.68 -0.55
CA ARG A 185 -2.12 -3.99 -0.75
C ARG A 185 -3.61 -3.84 -1.06
N TYR A 186 -4.38 -3.20 -0.19
CA TYR A 186 -5.83 -3.07 -0.38
C TYR A 186 -6.20 -2.13 -1.52
N SER A 187 -5.44 -1.05 -1.71
CA SER A 187 -5.58 -0.19 -2.89
C SER A 187 -5.42 -0.98 -4.19
N CYS A 188 -4.41 -1.85 -4.24
CA CYS A 188 -4.13 -2.74 -5.36
C CYS A 188 -5.24 -3.78 -5.56
N MET A 189 -5.70 -4.43 -4.49
CA MET A 189 -6.79 -5.41 -4.57
C MET A 189 -8.07 -4.79 -5.17
N ASP A 190 -8.43 -3.59 -4.72
CA ASP A 190 -9.58 -2.87 -5.26
C ASP A 190 -9.41 -2.53 -6.75
N ALA A 191 -8.22 -2.07 -7.15
CA ALA A 191 -7.94 -1.68 -8.53
C ALA A 191 -7.87 -2.88 -9.49
N VAL A 192 -7.35 -4.01 -9.02
CA VAL A 192 -7.31 -5.28 -9.76
C VAL A 192 -8.69 -5.95 -9.79
N GLY A 193 -9.54 -5.68 -8.79
CA GLY A 193 -10.84 -6.33 -8.64
C GLY A 193 -10.72 -7.81 -8.28
N CYS A 194 -9.68 -8.20 -7.56
CA CYS A 194 -9.51 -9.56 -7.06
C CYS A 194 -10.46 -9.82 -5.86
N GLU A 195 -10.72 -11.09 -5.59
CA GLU A 195 -11.47 -11.52 -4.42
C GLU A 195 -10.62 -11.42 -3.17
N ASP A 196 -11.14 -10.71 -2.16
CA ASP A 196 -10.52 -10.62 -0.85
C ASP A 196 -10.89 -11.86 -0.02
N VAL A 197 -9.88 -12.69 0.25
CA VAL A 197 -10.04 -13.92 1.03
C VAL A 197 -10.07 -13.72 2.54
N GLU A 198 -9.80 -12.48 3.00
CA GLU A 198 -9.83 -12.10 4.42
C GLU A 198 -10.64 -10.79 4.63
N PRO A 199 -11.93 -10.75 4.24
CA PRO A 199 -12.73 -9.51 4.28
C PRO A 199 -12.95 -8.98 5.71
N ASP A 200 -12.96 -9.86 6.71
CA ASP A 200 -13.09 -9.48 8.13
C ASP A 200 -11.83 -8.75 8.62
N LEU A 201 -10.64 -9.19 8.19
CA LEU A 201 -9.39 -8.52 8.51
C LEU A 201 -9.37 -7.11 7.89
N ARG A 202 -9.78 -6.98 6.62
CA ARG A 202 -9.91 -5.68 5.97
C ARG A 202 -10.87 -4.77 6.73
N THR A 203 -12.03 -5.30 7.10
CA THR A 203 -13.05 -4.56 7.86
C THR A 203 -12.51 -4.08 9.21
N ALA A 204 -11.74 -4.93 9.92
CA ALA A 204 -11.09 -4.55 11.17
C ALA A 204 -10.07 -3.42 10.94
N ILE A 205 -9.22 -3.52 9.91
CA ILE A 205 -8.25 -2.48 9.56
C ILE A 205 -8.95 -1.16 9.25
N GLU A 206 -9.98 -1.15 8.40
CA GLU A 206 -10.72 0.08 8.04
C GLU A 206 -11.43 0.74 9.23
N ARG A 207 -11.81 -0.03 10.26
CA ARG A 207 -12.43 0.49 11.49
C ARG A 207 -11.44 1.08 12.49
N ALA A 208 -10.16 0.71 12.40
CA ALA A 208 -9.15 1.12 13.37
C ALA A 208 -8.99 2.64 13.46
N GLU A 209 -9.08 3.37 12.34
CA GLU A 209 -9.03 4.85 12.32
C GLU A 209 -10.17 5.49 13.09
N ALA A 210 -11.39 4.96 12.95
CA ALA A 210 -12.56 5.54 13.63
C ALA A 210 -12.43 5.37 15.15
N THR A 211 -12.06 4.16 15.58
CA THR A 211 -11.78 3.86 16.99
C THR A 211 -10.66 4.76 17.53
N TYR A 212 -9.59 4.94 16.76
CA TYR A 212 -8.50 5.85 17.13
C TYR A 212 -8.99 7.30 17.29
N ALA A 213 -9.76 7.80 16.35
CA ALA A 213 -10.26 9.17 16.36
C ALA A 213 -11.17 9.46 17.55
N GLU A 214 -11.96 8.48 17.99
CA GLU A 214 -12.84 8.57 19.17
C GLU A 214 -12.09 8.40 20.50
N GLY A 215 -10.88 7.86 20.48
CA GLY A 215 -10.03 7.66 21.65
C GLY A 215 -9.13 8.86 21.99
N ASN A 216 -8.34 8.70 23.06
CA ASN A 216 -7.42 9.72 23.57
C ASN A 216 -5.94 9.45 23.24
N LEU A 217 -5.65 8.50 22.34
CA LEU A 217 -4.28 8.15 21.97
C LEU A 217 -3.63 9.31 21.21
N ASP A 218 -2.43 9.72 21.63
CA ASP A 218 -1.68 10.79 20.97
C ASP A 218 -1.19 10.36 19.57
N PHE A 219 -1.00 11.33 18.68
CA PHE A 219 -0.65 11.07 17.28
C PHE A 219 0.67 10.31 17.12
N LEU A 220 1.73 10.69 17.84
CA LEU A 220 3.04 10.07 17.65
C LEU A 220 3.07 8.63 18.16
N ARG A 221 2.38 8.35 19.26
CA ARG A 221 2.21 6.98 19.77
C ARG A 221 1.34 6.14 18.86
N ALA A 222 0.34 6.74 18.21
CA ALA A 222 -0.53 6.08 17.24
C ALA A 222 0.20 5.73 15.93
N PHE A 223 0.82 6.72 15.31
CA PHE A 223 1.28 6.61 13.92
C PHE A 223 2.79 6.45 13.77
N THR A 224 3.57 6.51 14.85
CA THR A 224 5.03 6.40 14.78
C THR A 224 5.57 5.52 15.91
N MET A 225 6.87 5.24 15.88
CA MET A 225 7.57 4.59 17.01
C MET A 225 8.10 5.60 18.04
N GLN A 226 8.07 6.90 17.69
CA GLN A 226 8.63 7.97 18.53
C GLN A 226 7.68 8.43 19.65
N GLY A 227 6.50 7.79 19.77
CA GLY A 227 5.61 7.91 20.94
C GLY A 227 5.83 6.83 22.01
N GLY A 228 6.92 6.05 21.90
CA GLY A 228 7.34 5.10 22.93
C GLY A 228 6.75 3.69 22.83
N LEU A 229 6.11 3.35 21.70
CA LEU A 229 5.66 2.00 21.37
C LEU A 229 6.44 1.46 20.17
N GLY A 230 6.73 0.16 20.18
CA GLY A 230 7.28 -0.55 19.03
C GLY A 230 6.32 -0.58 17.85
N GLU A 231 6.82 -0.92 16.67
CA GLU A 231 6.00 -0.95 15.45
C GLU A 231 4.79 -1.87 15.60
N LYS A 232 4.99 -3.06 16.19
CA LYS A 232 3.99 -4.15 16.30
C LYS A 232 3.19 -4.15 17.60
N ASP A 233 3.43 -3.21 18.50
CA ASP A 233 2.65 -3.12 19.74
C ASP A 233 1.21 -2.72 19.42
N PRO A 234 0.19 -3.37 20.03
CA PRO A 234 -1.19 -2.95 19.88
C PRO A 234 -1.38 -1.55 20.48
N ARG A 235 -2.14 -0.69 19.80
CA ARG A 235 -2.29 0.72 20.20
C ARG A 235 -3.68 1.06 20.70
N LEU A 236 -4.70 0.34 20.24
CA LEU A 236 -6.09 0.60 20.61
C LEU A 236 -6.54 -0.41 21.68
N GLU A 237 -6.76 0.09 22.89
CA GLU A 237 -7.25 -0.72 24.00
C GLU A 237 -8.68 -1.22 23.74
N GLY A 238 -8.93 -2.50 24.02
CA GLY A 238 -10.24 -3.13 23.83
C GLY A 238 -10.67 -3.31 22.37
N PHE A 239 -9.83 -2.96 21.40
CA PHE A 239 -10.16 -3.12 19.98
C PHE A 239 -10.04 -4.57 19.53
N ALA A 240 -11.14 -5.13 19.03
CA ALA A 240 -11.18 -6.46 18.44
C ALA A 240 -10.65 -6.44 17.00
N GLY A 241 -9.32 -6.41 16.87
CA GLY A 241 -8.62 -6.40 15.58
C GLY A 241 -7.16 -5.96 15.73
N PRO A 242 -6.36 -6.03 14.65
CA PRO A 242 -5.01 -5.50 14.70
C PRO A 242 -5.07 -3.96 14.82
N SER A 243 -4.18 -3.39 15.62
CA SER A 243 -4.13 -1.95 15.87
C SER A 243 -2.70 -1.45 16.05
N ASP A 244 -1.74 -2.12 15.41
CA ASP A 244 -0.35 -1.68 15.39
C ASP A 244 -0.17 -0.44 14.48
N GLN A 245 1.02 0.15 14.46
CA GLN A 245 1.25 1.38 13.70
C GLN A 245 1.01 1.22 12.20
N PRO A 246 1.48 0.14 11.55
CA PRO A 246 1.19 -0.09 10.14
C PRO A 246 -0.30 -0.12 9.86
N VAL A 247 -1.10 -0.76 10.73
CA VAL A 247 -2.55 -0.81 10.58
C VAL A 247 -3.20 0.55 10.79
N LEU A 248 -2.82 1.32 11.81
CA LEU A 248 -3.38 2.67 12.00
C LEU A 248 -3.08 3.58 10.82
N TYR A 249 -1.84 3.59 10.33
CA TYR A 249 -1.49 4.35 9.13
C TYR A 249 -2.29 3.88 7.91
N ALA A 250 -2.39 2.58 7.68
CA ALA A 250 -3.14 2.04 6.54
C ALA A 250 -4.63 2.39 6.63
N SER A 251 -5.22 2.30 7.82
CA SER A 251 -6.60 2.68 8.09
C SER A 251 -6.87 4.16 7.75
N ALA A 252 -5.97 5.05 8.19
CA ALA A 252 -6.03 6.48 7.89
C ALA A 252 -5.90 6.77 6.38
N MET A 253 -4.98 6.09 5.70
CA MET A 253 -4.79 6.24 4.24
C MET A 253 -5.97 5.69 3.43
N LEU A 254 -6.56 4.57 3.84
CA LEU A 254 -7.79 4.04 3.22
C LEU A 254 -8.96 5.02 3.36
N LYS A 255 -9.09 5.66 4.53
CA LYS A 255 -10.07 6.73 4.74
C LYS A 255 -9.82 7.92 3.82
N LEU A 256 -8.59 8.43 3.75
CA LEU A 256 -8.27 9.57 2.88
C LEU A 256 -8.52 9.24 1.39
N ARG A 257 -8.13 8.05 0.95
CA ARG A 257 -8.42 7.55 -0.41
C ARG A 257 -9.92 7.56 -0.69
N ARG A 258 -10.73 6.99 0.20
CA ARG A 258 -12.19 6.96 0.04
C ARG A 258 -12.80 8.37 0.02
N ASP A 259 -12.35 9.25 0.90
CA ASP A 259 -12.99 10.55 1.12
C ASP A 259 -12.56 11.63 0.10
N HIS A 260 -11.44 11.45 -0.60
CA HIS A 260 -10.82 12.50 -1.44
C HIS A 260 -10.60 12.16 -2.92
N GLY A 261 -11.20 11.07 -3.42
CA GLY A 261 -11.25 10.78 -4.86
C GLY A 261 -10.49 9.53 -5.30
N GLY A 262 -10.36 8.53 -4.43
CA GLY A 262 -9.86 7.20 -4.76
C GLY A 262 -8.41 7.20 -5.23
N ASP A 263 -8.12 6.36 -6.22
CA ASP A 263 -6.76 6.16 -6.74
C ASP A 263 -6.16 7.42 -7.37
N ALA A 264 -7.00 8.31 -7.92
CA ALA A 264 -6.53 9.58 -8.44
C ALA A 264 -5.97 10.47 -7.33
N TRP A 265 -6.58 10.47 -6.15
CA TRP A 265 -6.03 11.14 -4.98
C TRP A 265 -4.74 10.46 -4.51
N THR A 266 -4.72 9.13 -4.43
CA THR A 266 -3.54 8.38 -3.98
C THR A 266 -2.32 8.63 -4.87
N ALA A 267 -2.51 8.68 -6.19
CA ALA A 267 -1.43 8.99 -7.13
C ALA A 267 -0.88 10.41 -6.93
N ARG A 268 -1.77 11.41 -6.81
CA ARG A 268 -1.36 12.80 -6.51
C ARG A 268 -0.65 12.91 -5.16
N PHE A 269 -1.09 12.16 -4.15
CA PHE A 269 -0.50 12.13 -2.83
C PHE A 269 0.97 11.70 -2.88
N PHE A 270 1.27 10.57 -3.53
CA PHE A 270 2.65 10.09 -3.62
C PHE A 270 3.54 10.98 -4.51
N GLN A 271 2.99 11.58 -5.56
CA GLN A 271 3.69 12.59 -6.35
C GLN A 271 4.05 13.83 -5.52
N ALA A 272 3.10 14.34 -4.71
CA ALA A 272 3.35 15.45 -3.80
C ALA A 272 4.38 15.07 -2.71
N LEU A 273 4.28 13.86 -2.16
CA LEU A 273 5.21 13.36 -1.14
C LEU A 273 6.66 13.32 -1.63
N MET A 274 6.91 13.03 -2.91
CA MET A 274 8.25 13.05 -3.50
C MET A 274 8.90 14.44 -3.50
N GLN A 275 8.10 15.51 -3.44
CA GLN A 275 8.59 16.90 -3.38
C GLN A 275 9.01 17.30 -1.96
N CYS A 276 8.52 16.60 -0.94
CA CYS A 276 8.82 16.90 0.46
C CYS A 276 10.30 16.69 0.80
N PRO A 277 10.84 17.43 1.78
CA PRO A 277 12.20 17.22 2.27
C PRO A 277 12.36 15.83 2.89
N ALA A 278 13.52 15.21 2.68
CA ALA A 278 13.88 13.97 3.37
C ALA A 278 14.36 14.30 4.78
N THR A 279 13.83 13.61 5.80
CA THR A 279 14.24 13.77 7.20
C THR A 279 14.16 12.42 7.89
N PRO A 280 15.27 11.84 8.38
CA PRO A 280 15.25 10.56 9.06
C PRO A 280 14.32 10.59 10.29
N ALA A 281 13.49 9.56 10.46
CA ALA A 281 12.58 9.44 11.60
C ALA A 281 13.22 8.76 12.83
N THR A 282 14.52 9.04 13.07
CA THR A 282 15.28 8.46 14.18
C THR A 282 14.94 9.08 15.53
N ASP A 283 14.27 10.22 15.54
CA ASP A 283 13.81 10.93 16.73
C ASP A 283 12.42 11.56 16.53
N ARG A 284 11.89 12.14 17.61
CA ARG A 284 10.58 12.83 17.62
C ARG A 284 10.49 13.92 16.55
N ALA A 285 11.53 14.72 16.36
CA ALA A 285 11.51 15.86 15.44
C ALA A 285 11.42 15.38 14.00
N GLY A 286 12.18 14.34 13.64
CA GLY A 286 12.13 13.72 12.32
C GLY A 286 10.78 13.05 12.04
N ALA A 287 10.21 12.35 13.02
CA ALA A 287 8.87 11.78 12.89
C ALA A 287 7.78 12.85 12.69
N LEU A 288 7.85 13.97 13.41
CA LEU A 288 6.95 15.11 13.20
C LEU A 288 7.15 15.79 11.85
N ALA A 289 8.39 15.94 11.38
CA ALA A 289 8.68 16.49 10.05
C ALA A 289 8.06 15.64 8.93
N GLN A 290 8.19 14.32 9.01
CA GLN A 290 7.53 13.40 8.08
C GLN A 290 5.99 13.45 8.21
N SER A 291 5.46 13.58 9.43
CA SER A 291 4.01 13.68 9.66
C SER A 291 3.41 14.98 9.13
N ARG A 292 4.16 16.09 9.17
CA ARG A 292 3.79 17.36 8.50
C ARG A 292 3.86 17.21 6.98
N SER A 293 4.87 16.51 6.46
CA SER A 293 4.94 16.16 5.05
C SER A 293 3.75 15.33 4.59
N TRP A 294 3.26 14.40 5.44
CA TRP A 294 2.04 13.64 5.20
C TRP A 294 0.80 14.55 5.12
N LEU A 295 0.58 15.44 6.11
CA LEU A 295 -0.51 16.41 6.09
C LEU A 295 -0.49 17.27 4.82
N VAL A 296 0.67 17.86 4.48
CA VAL A 296 0.78 18.76 3.32
C VAL A 296 0.54 17.98 2.04
N ALA A 297 1.22 16.86 1.81
CA ALA A 297 1.02 16.07 0.59
C ALA A 297 -0.44 15.59 0.43
N ALA A 298 -1.10 15.21 1.53
CA ALA A 298 -2.52 14.85 1.51
C ALA A 298 -3.42 16.04 1.15
N SER A 299 -3.11 17.23 1.67
CA SER A 299 -3.84 18.48 1.40
C SER A 299 -3.68 18.93 -0.05
N VAL A 300 -2.46 18.86 -0.59
CA VAL A 300 -2.18 19.10 -2.03
C VAL A 300 -2.98 18.13 -2.89
N ALA A 301 -2.94 16.84 -2.59
CA ALA A 301 -3.65 15.82 -3.35
C ALA A 301 -5.17 15.98 -3.31
N ALA A 302 -5.72 16.44 -2.18
CA ALA A 302 -7.14 16.72 -1.98
C ALA A 302 -7.56 18.11 -2.50
N ARG A 303 -6.60 18.97 -2.87
CA ARG A 303 -6.82 20.38 -3.24
C ARG A 303 -7.60 21.17 -2.18
N ARG A 304 -7.32 20.89 -0.90
CA ARG A 304 -7.93 21.57 0.25
C ARG A 304 -7.09 21.39 1.50
N ASP A 305 -7.25 22.29 2.46
CA ASP A 305 -6.72 22.13 3.81
C ASP A 305 -7.35 20.89 4.50
N LEU A 306 -6.50 20.00 5.01
CA LEU A 306 -6.89 18.82 5.79
C LEU A 306 -6.53 18.93 7.29
N CYS A 307 -6.25 20.12 7.80
CA CYS A 307 -6.00 20.33 9.24
C CYS A 307 -7.13 19.79 10.13
N ALA A 308 -8.39 19.90 9.72
CA ALA A 308 -9.51 19.32 10.47
C ALA A 308 -9.38 17.79 10.64
N THR A 309 -8.81 17.09 9.66
CA THR A 309 -8.60 15.65 9.72
C THR A 309 -7.34 15.31 10.53
N PHE A 310 -6.21 15.92 10.19
CA PHE A 310 -4.94 15.55 10.81
C PHE A 310 -4.79 16.12 12.22
N VAL A 311 -5.13 17.39 12.39
CA VAL A 311 -4.81 18.13 13.62
C VAL A 311 -5.96 18.00 14.61
N ASP A 312 -7.21 18.18 14.18
CA ASP A 312 -8.34 18.13 15.12
C ASP A 312 -8.80 16.70 15.38
N ARG A 313 -8.98 15.90 14.33
CA ARG A 313 -9.45 14.50 14.46
C ARG A 313 -8.32 13.54 14.85
N TRP A 314 -7.15 13.66 14.24
CA TRP A 314 -6.01 12.77 14.54
C TRP A 314 -5.00 13.37 15.51
N ARG A 315 -5.19 14.60 16.00
CA ARG A 315 -4.32 15.18 17.04
C ARG A 315 -2.84 15.27 16.62
N LEU A 316 -2.54 15.41 15.33
CA LEU A 316 -1.20 15.73 14.84
C LEU A 316 -0.74 17.04 15.49
N PRO A 317 0.42 17.10 16.17
CA PRO A 317 0.89 18.34 16.76
C PRO A 317 1.20 19.40 15.69
N LEU A 318 0.37 20.45 15.63
CA LEU A 318 0.54 21.64 14.80
C LEU A 318 0.02 22.87 15.55
N GLY A 319 0.94 23.76 15.96
CA GLY A 319 0.62 24.99 16.68
C GLY A 319 -0.16 25.99 15.84
N LYS A 320 -0.64 27.06 16.48
CA LYS A 320 -1.49 28.08 15.84
C LYS A 320 -0.88 28.66 14.57
N ALA A 321 0.41 29.02 14.60
CA ALA A 321 1.09 29.60 13.44
C ALA A 321 1.12 28.63 12.24
N GLY A 322 1.30 27.33 12.49
CA GLY A 322 1.22 26.31 11.44
C GLY A 322 -0.18 26.15 10.86
N ARG A 323 -1.21 26.17 11.72
CA ARG A 323 -2.62 26.15 11.28
C ARG A 323 -2.98 27.39 10.45
N ASP A 324 -2.55 28.57 10.89
CA ASP A 324 -2.77 29.83 10.15
C ASP A 324 -2.08 29.78 8.78
N ALA A 325 -0.85 29.24 8.70
CA ALA A 325 -0.14 29.07 7.44
C ALA A 325 -0.83 28.09 6.48
N MET A 326 -1.37 26.98 7.00
CA MET A 326 -2.16 26.02 6.20
C MET A 326 -3.46 26.64 5.68
N ALA A 327 -4.18 27.37 6.53
CA ALA A 327 -5.45 28.01 6.18
C ALA A 327 -5.28 29.16 5.16
N ALA A 328 -4.14 29.86 5.19
CA ALA A 328 -3.84 30.94 4.26
C ALA A 328 -3.42 30.45 2.86
N HIS A 329 -3.13 29.16 2.69
CA HIS A 329 -2.67 28.62 1.42
C HIS A 329 -3.82 28.39 0.42
N ASP A 330 -3.61 28.73 -0.85
CA ASP A 330 -4.53 28.37 -1.93
C ASP A 330 -4.24 26.95 -2.43
N TRP A 331 -4.96 25.98 -1.86
CA TRP A 331 -4.84 24.57 -2.21
C TRP A 331 -5.41 24.20 -3.58
N THR A 332 -6.10 25.11 -4.26
CA THR A 332 -6.69 24.84 -5.59
C THR A 332 -5.74 25.18 -6.73
N SER A 333 -4.63 25.87 -6.44
CA SER A 333 -3.62 26.24 -7.41
C SER A 333 -2.94 25.02 -8.04
N ASP A 334 -2.83 25.00 -9.36
CA ASP A 334 -2.10 23.97 -10.10
C ASP A 334 -0.57 24.05 -9.89
N THR A 335 -0.07 25.12 -9.26
CA THR A 335 1.35 25.28 -8.90
C THR A 335 1.64 24.98 -7.42
N CYS A 336 0.74 24.28 -6.74
CA CYS A 336 0.90 23.88 -5.35
C CYS A 336 2.10 22.91 -5.22
N ASP A 337 3.17 23.34 -4.53
CA ASP A 337 4.41 22.58 -4.35
C ASP A 337 4.54 22.16 -2.88
N ALA A 338 4.42 20.86 -2.62
CA ALA A 338 4.38 20.33 -1.25
C ALA A 338 5.69 20.57 -0.50
N GLY A 339 6.84 20.50 -1.20
CA GLY A 339 8.15 20.72 -0.59
C GLY A 339 8.32 22.15 -0.06
N ARG A 340 7.93 23.15 -0.85
CA ARG A 340 7.95 24.56 -0.46
C ARG A 340 7.01 24.86 0.70
N ILE A 341 5.81 24.26 0.68
CA ILE A 341 4.83 24.44 1.77
C ILE A 341 5.41 23.86 3.07
N VAL A 342 5.90 22.61 3.05
CA VAL A 342 6.51 21.99 4.23
C VAL A 342 7.68 22.82 4.77
N ALA A 343 8.57 23.29 3.89
CA ALA A 343 9.71 24.11 4.30
C ALA A 343 9.32 25.47 4.90
N GLY A 344 8.14 26.00 4.54
CA GLY A 344 7.60 27.25 5.06
C GLY A 344 6.76 27.10 6.33
N LEU A 345 6.44 25.88 6.77
CA LEU A 345 5.65 25.67 7.99
C LEU A 345 6.48 25.97 9.25
N PRO A 346 5.97 26.79 10.18
CA PRO A 346 6.59 26.98 11.49
C PRO A 346 6.80 25.65 12.22
N THR A 347 7.97 25.51 12.84
CA THR A 347 8.35 24.28 13.54
C THR A 347 7.84 24.22 14.97
N ASP A 348 7.43 25.35 15.53
CA ASP A 348 7.14 25.52 16.95
C ASP A 348 5.94 24.66 17.38
N GLU A 349 6.17 23.81 18.39
CA GLU A 349 5.14 22.97 19.03
C GLU A 349 4.33 23.75 20.09
N THR A 350 4.66 25.02 20.35
CA THR A 350 4.07 25.78 21.44
C THR A 350 2.63 26.17 21.15
N GLU A 351 1.73 25.72 22.04
CA GLU A 351 0.35 26.16 22.17
C GLU A 351 0.22 27.67 22.37
#